data_AF-A0A0F9IC56-F1
#
_entry.id   AF-A0A0F9IC56-F1
#
_cell.length_a   1.000
_cell.length_b   1.000
_cell.length_c   1.000
_cell.angle_alpha   90.00
_cell.angle_beta   90.00
_cell.angle_gamma   90.00
#
_symmetry.space_group_name_H-M   'P 1'
#
loop_
_entity.id
_entity.type
_entity.pdbx_description
1 polymer ?
#
loop_
_entity_poly.entity_id
_entity_poly.type
_entity_poly.pdbx_seq_one_letter_code
_entity_poly.pdbx_strand_id
1 'polypeptide(L)'
;TILGKIEQAHQRQSPEDEARLDAEFHMAIIEASHNVVMLHMMRSMFQLLREGVFYNRQVMFCQKTRRMTLLDQHRAINSALQQRDPDAARAAMLAHLGFVETALSDQQKAERNEAVARQRIWHERQR
;
A
#
# COMPACT_ATOMS: atom_id res chain seq x y z
N THR A 1 4.25 -12.16 -14.95
CA THR A 1 4.55 -10.73 -14.70
C THR A 1 4.54 -10.47 -13.19
N ILE A 2 5.07 -9.35 -12.70
CA ILE A 2 5.00 -9.01 -11.26
C ILE A 2 3.54 -8.90 -10.80
N LEU A 3 2.67 -8.29 -11.62
CA LEU A 3 1.23 -8.23 -11.35
C LEU A 3 0.60 -9.63 -11.15
N GLY A 4 0.94 -10.61 -12.00
CA GLY A 4 0.44 -11.98 -11.83
C GLY A 4 0.90 -12.64 -10.53
N LYS A 5 2.08 -12.27 -10.00
CA LYS A 5 2.52 -12.73 -8.67
C LYS A 5 1.70 -12.07 -7.55
N ILE A 6 1.40 -10.78 -7.67
CA ILE A 6 0.52 -10.05 -6.72
C ILE A 6 -0.87 -10.71 -6.69
N GLU A 7 -1.44 -11.05 -7.85
CA GLU A 7 -2.74 -11.72 -7.93
C GLU A 7 -2.75 -13.09 -7.24
N GLN A 8 -1.68 -13.87 -7.39
CA GLN A 8 -1.53 -15.16 -6.71
C GLN A 8 -1.37 -15.01 -5.20
N ALA A 9 -0.56 -14.04 -4.75
CA ALA A 9 -0.43 -13.72 -3.32
C ALA A 9 -1.79 -13.28 -2.75
N HIS A 10 -2.57 -12.53 -3.54
CA HIS A 10 -3.93 -12.13 -3.22
C HIS A 10 -4.91 -13.31 -3.09
N GLN A 11 -4.71 -14.40 -3.82
CA GLN A 11 -5.52 -15.61 -3.61
C GLN A 11 -5.10 -16.37 -2.36
N ARG A 12 -3.80 -16.39 -2.04
CA ARG A 12 -3.22 -17.13 -0.91
C ARG A 12 -3.38 -16.44 0.44
N GLN A 13 -3.81 -15.17 0.47
CA GLN A 13 -3.99 -14.42 1.72
C GLN A 13 -2.71 -14.31 2.54
N SER A 14 -1.58 -14.06 1.86
CA SER A 14 -0.27 -13.82 2.47
C SER A 14 0.05 -12.32 2.45
N PRO A 15 -0.19 -11.58 3.55
CA PRO A 15 0.05 -10.12 3.59
C PRO A 15 1.52 -9.75 3.43
N GLU A 16 2.43 -10.60 3.89
CA GLU A 16 3.87 -10.38 3.79
C GLU A 16 4.34 -10.48 2.32
N ASP A 17 3.86 -11.48 1.58
CA ASP A 17 4.13 -11.60 0.15
C ASP A 17 3.52 -10.45 -0.64
N GLU A 18 2.30 -10.02 -0.30
CA GLU A 18 1.67 -8.86 -0.95
C GLU A 18 2.45 -7.57 -0.74
N ALA A 19 2.92 -7.33 0.49
CA ALA A 19 3.73 -6.16 0.79
C ALA A 19 5.08 -6.16 0.04
N ARG A 20 5.74 -7.32 -0.04
CA ARG A 20 6.99 -7.46 -0.79
C ARG A 20 6.76 -7.26 -2.30
N LEU A 21 5.75 -7.92 -2.86
CA LEU A 21 5.47 -7.87 -4.29
C LEU A 21 4.97 -6.50 -4.75
N ASP A 22 4.26 -5.78 -3.88
CA ASP A 22 3.92 -4.38 -4.10
C ASP A 22 5.17 -3.50 -4.25
N ALA A 23 6.15 -3.64 -3.34
CA ALA A 23 7.41 -2.90 -3.44
C ALA A 23 8.15 -3.22 -4.76
N GLU A 24 8.20 -4.51 -5.13
CA GLU A 24 8.78 -4.95 -6.40
C GLU A 24 8.05 -4.34 -7.62
N PHE A 25 6.73 -4.22 -7.54
CA PHE A 25 5.93 -3.61 -8.61
C PHE A 25 6.25 -2.13 -8.80
N HIS A 26 6.30 -1.35 -7.72
CA HIS A 26 6.67 0.07 -7.81
C HIS A 26 8.11 0.26 -8.30
N MET A 27 9.06 -0.56 -7.84
CA MET A 27 10.43 -0.52 -8.31
C MET A 27 10.54 -0.79 -9.81
N ALA A 28 9.83 -1.79 -10.33
CA ALA A 28 9.82 -2.10 -11.76
C ALA A 28 9.28 -0.94 -12.61
N ILE A 29 8.26 -0.22 -12.14
CA ILE A 29 7.74 0.97 -12.83
C ILE A 29 8.80 2.08 -12.86
N ILE A 30 9.46 2.34 -11.74
CA ILE A 30 10.46 3.40 -11.62
C ILE A 30 11.68 3.09 -12.48
N GLU A 31 12.16 1.85 -12.47
CA GLU A 31 13.26 1.41 -13.35
C GLU A 31 12.88 1.56 -14.82
N ALA A 32 11.67 1.15 -15.21
CA ALA A 32 11.18 1.33 -16.58
C ALA A 32 11.06 2.81 -16.98
N SER A 33 10.80 3.71 -16.03
CA SER A 33 10.72 5.15 -16.29
C SER A 33 12.08 5.81 -16.56
N HIS A 34 13.20 5.13 -16.30
CA HIS A 34 14.56 5.66 -16.39
C HIS A 34 14.78 6.95 -15.58
N ASN A 35 13.95 7.18 -14.54
CA ASN A 35 14.08 8.33 -13.64
C ASN A 35 15.04 7.99 -12.49
N VAL A 36 16.33 8.29 -12.70
CA VAL A 36 17.41 7.97 -11.75
C VAL A 36 17.22 8.64 -10.38
N VAL A 37 16.63 9.84 -10.34
CA VAL A 37 16.32 10.55 -9.10
C VAL A 37 15.26 9.78 -8.31
N MET A 38 14.15 9.43 -8.96
CA MET A 38 13.06 8.68 -8.32
C MET A 38 13.52 7.29 -7.87
N LEU A 39 14.43 6.66 -8.63
CA LEU A 39 15.04 5.38 -8.26
C LEU A 39 15.89 5.48 -6.98
N HIS A 40 16.70 6.54 -6.84
CA HIS A 40 17.47 6.77 -5.62
C HIS A 40 16.57 7.10 -4.44
N MET A 41 15.58 7.97 -4.63
CA MET A 41 14.59 8.33 -3.60
C MET A 41 13.83 7.10 -3.10
N MET A 42 13.37 6.24 -4.01
CA MET A 42 12.58 5.06 -3.63
C MET A 42 13.41 3.98 -2.93
N ARG A 43 14.69 3.80 -3.31
CA ARG A 43 15.59 2.88 -2.57
C ARG A 43 15.84 3.36 -1.15
N SER A 44 16.11 4.66 -0.97
CA SER A 44 16.27 5.25 0.37
C SER A 44 14.98 5.17 1.18
N MET A 45 13.83 5.45 0.55
CA MET A 45 12.52 5.27 1.19
C MET A 45 12.29 3.80 1.56
N PHE A 46 12.38 2.82 0.66
CA PHE A 46 12.18 1.41 1.01
C PHE A 46 13.14 0.90 2.09
N GLN A 47 14.38 1.42 2.16
CA GLN A 47 15.32 1.08 3.21
C GLN A 47 14.89 1.64 4.59
N LEU A 48 14.41 2.89 4.65
CA LEU A 48 13.86 3.50 5.87
C LEU A 48 12.49 2.93 6.25
N LEU A 49 11.68 2.61 5.25
CA LEU A 49 10.31 2.12 5.36
C LEU A 49 10.28 0.60 5.61
N ARG A 50 11.40 -0.12 5.49
CA ARG A 50 11.53 -1.55 5.81
C ARG A 50 11.18 -1.86 7.27
N GLU A 51 11.37 -0.90 8.17
CA GLU A 51 11.06 -1.03 9.60
C GLU A 51 9.67 -0.46 9.97
N GLY A 52 9.21 0.63 9.34
CA GLY A 52 7.96 1.33 9.71
C GLY A 52 6.74 1.09 8.81
N VAL A 53 6.92 0.73 7.53
CA VAL A 53 5.82 0.55 6.56
C VAL A 53 5.42 -0.90 6.38
N PHE A 54 6.31 -1.88 6.54
CA PHE A 54 5.87 -3.29 6.56
C PHE A 54 4.81 -3.52 7.64
N TYR A 55 4.98 -2.91 8.82
CA TYR A 55 3.99 -2.95 9.89
C TYR A 55 2.66 -2.29 9.49
N ASN A 56 2.69 -1.10 8.88
CA ASN A 56 1.49 -0.38 8.42
C ASN A 56 0.80 -1.00 7.19
N ARG A 57 1.57 -1.56 6.24
CA ARG A 57 1.04 -2.26 5.05
C ARG A 57 0.42 -3.59 5.44
N GLN A 58 1.02 -4.33 6.37
CA GLN A 58 0.42 -5.57 6.88
C GLN A 58 -0.97 -5.28 7.47
N VAL A 59 -1.11 -4.20 8.24
CA VAL A 59 -2.39 -3.74 8.80
C VAL A 59 -3.37 -3.29 7.71
N MET A 60 -2.92 -2.57 6.68
CA MET A 60 -3.75 -2.24 5.50
C MET A 60 -4.30 -3.48 4.79
N PHE A 61 -3.47 -4.51 4.61
CA PHE A 61 -3.84 -5.76 3.95
C PHE A 61 -4.67 -6.70 4.83
N CYS A 62 -4.68 -6.50 6.16
CA CYS A 62 -5.57 -7.22 7.07
C CYS A 62 -7.06 -6.91 6.81
N GLN A 63 -7.40 -5.74 6.24
CA GLN A 63 -8.77 -5.41 5.88
C GLN A 63 -9.10 -5.89 4.46
N LYS A 64 -9.88 -6.99 4.37
CA LYS A 64 -10.25 -7.65 3.10
C LYS A 64 -10.74 -6.68 2.01
N THR A 65 -11.57 -5.69 2.37
CA THR A 65 -12.13 -4.72 1.41
C THR A 65 -11.06 -3.80 0.80
N ARG A 66 -10.12 -3.31 1.61
CA ARG A 66 -9.02 -2.45 1.14
C ARG A 66 -8.07 -3.21 0.22
N ARG A 67 -7.83 -4.48 0.56
CA ARG A 67 -6.95 -5.36 -0.19
C ARG A 67 -7.41 -5.62 -1.62
N MET A 68 -8.71 -5.86 -1.83
CA MET A 68 -9.26 -6.06 -3.19
C MET A 68 -9.17 -4.76 -4.01
N THR A 69 -9.46 -3.63 -3.38
CA THR A 69 -9.36 -2.30 -4.00
C THR A 69 -7.93 -1.99 -4.47
N LEU A 70 -6.92 -2.30 -3.65
CA LEU A 70 -5.51 -2.10 -4.01
C LEU A 70 -5.11 -2.96 -5.21
N LEU A 71 -5.57 -4.21 -5.28
CA LEU A 71 -5.30 -5.07 -6.42
C LEU A 71 -5.88 -4.49 -7.71
N ASP A 72 -7.10 -3.97 -7.66
CA ASP A 72 -7.75 -3.37 -8.83
C ASP A 72 -7.04 -2.07 -9.26
N GLN A 73 -6.56 -1.27 -8.31
CA GLN A 73 -5.72 -0.11 -8.62
C GLN A 73 -4.40 -0.52 -9.30
N HIS A 74 -3.73 -1.58 -8.84
CA HIS A 74 -2.52 -2.08 -9.51
C HIS A 74 -2.80 -2.59 -10.93
N ARG A 75 -3.95 -3.25 -11.13
CA ARG A 75 -4.40 -3.65 -12.48
C ARG A 75 -4.60 -2.45 -13.38
N ALA A 76 -5.25 -1.40 -12.90
CA ALA A 76 -5.49 -0.17 -13.65
C ALA A 76 -4.17 0.51 -14.06
N ILE A 77 -3.24 0.66 -13.11
CA ILE A 77 -1.89 1.21 -13.37
C ILE A 77 -1.17 0.38 -14.42
N ASN A 78 -1.08 -0.94 -14.22
CA ASN A 78 -0.39 -1.83 -15.16
C ASN A 78 -1.03 -1.76 -16.55
N SER A 79 -2.36 -1.77 -16.65
CA SER A 79 -3.05 -1.71 -17.95
C SER A 79 -2.72 -0.41 -18.70
N ALA A 80 -2.79 0.75 -18.03
CA ALA A 80 -2.43 2.04 -18.63
C ALA A 80 -0.97 2.08 -19.09
N LEU A 81 -0.05 1.54 -18.29
CA LEU A 81 1.37 1.44 -18.66
C LEU A 81 1.61 0.53 -19.87
N GLN A 82 0.95 -0.64 -19.92
CA GLN A 82 1.06 -1.56 -21.07
C GLN A 82 0.49 -0.94 -22.35
N GLN A 83 -0.56 -0.12 -22.23
CA GLN A 83 -1.16 0.63 -23.34
C GLN A 83 -0.32 1.85 -23.76
N ARG A 84 0.75 2.18 -23.01
CA ARG A 84 1.60 3.36 -23.22
C ARG A 84 0.81 4.67 -23.18
N ASP A 85 -0.21 4.75 -22.34
CA ASP A 85 -0.99 5.96 -22.10
C ASP A 85 -0.44 6.68 -20.85
N PRO A 86 0.36 7.75 -21.01
CA PRO A 86 0.97 8.44 -19.89
C PRO A 86 -0.04 9.19 -19.02
N ASP A 87 -1.11 9.71 -19.61
CA ASP A 87 -2.14 10.47 -18.89
C ASP A 87 -2.99 9.54 -18.04
N ALA A 88 -3.41 8.40 -18.59
CA ALA A 88 -4.12 7.37 -17.85
C ALA A 88 -3.24 6.75 -16.76
N ALA A 89 -1.97 6.48 -17.04
CA ALA A 89 -1.05 5.93 -16.04
C ALA A 89 -0.84 6.90 -14.87
N ARG A 90 -0.69 8.20 -15.18
CA ARG A 90 -0.60 9.26 -14.17
C ARG A 90 -1.87 9.37 -13.33
N ALA A 91 -3.04 9.39 -13.97
CA ALA A 91 -4.31 9.47 -13.28
C ALA A 91 -4.52 8.26 -12.35
N ALA A 92 -4.24 7.04 -12.82
CA ALA A 92 -4.34 5.82 -12.04
C ALA A 92 -3.38 5.81 -10.84
N MET A 93 -2.14 6.26 -11.02
CA MET A 93 -1.17 6.34 -9.93
C MET A 93 -1.56 7.39 -8.88
N LEU A 94 -2.08 8.55 -9.29
CA LEU A 94 -2.55 9.58 -8.35
C LEU A 94 -3.75 9.09 -7.53
N ALA A 95 -4.71 8.42 -8.18
CA ALA A 95 -5.84 7.82 -7.49
C ALA A 95 -5.38 6.76 -6.47
N HIS A 96 -4.41 5.93 -6.84
CA HIS A 96 -3.82 4.95 -5.94
C HIS A 96 -3.15 5.60 -4.72
N LEU A 97 -2.29 6.61 -4.92
CA LEU A 97 -1.62 7.30 -3.82
C LEU A 97 -2.61 8.00 -2.88
N GLY A 98 -3.66 8.65 -3.42
CA GLY A 98 -4.70 9.29 -2.61
C GLY A 98 -5.52 8.29 -1.79
N PHE A 99 -5.78 7.10 -2.34
CA PHE A 99 -6.41 6.02 -1.58
C PHE A 99 -5.53 5.53 -0.43
N VAL A 100 -4.23 5.30 -0.70
CA VAL A 100 -3.27 4.87 0.32
C VAL A 100 -3.15 5.93 1.43
N GLU A 101 -3.06 7.21 1.09
CA GLU A 101 -3.03 8.31 2.05
C GLU A 101 -4.27 8.31 2.96
N THR A 102 -5.46 8.21 2.36
CA THR A 102 -6.72 8.16 3.10
C THR A 102 -6.78 6.97 4.05
N ALA A 103 -6.42 5.78 3.56
CA ALA A 103 -6.47 4.58 4.37
C ALA A 103 -5.45 4.59 5.53
N LEU A 104 -4.28 5.22 5.35
CA LEU A 104 -3.32 5.44 6.44
C LEU A 104 -3.86 6.44 7.47
N SER A 105 -4.47 7.54 7.03
CA SER A 105 -5.09 8.54 7.91
C SER A 105 -6.20 7.92 8.77
N ASP A 106 -7.05 7.11 8.14
CA ASP A 106 -8.15 6.43 8.82
C ASP A 106 -7.64 5.39 9.83
N GLN A 107 -6.56 4.68 9.50
CA GLN A 107 -5.92 3.74 10.43
C GLN A 107 -5.38 4.47 11.67
N GLN A 108 -4.65 5.57 11.49
CA GLN A 108 -4.13 6.36 12.60
C GLN A 108 -5.25 6.92 13.50
N LYS A 109 -6.37 7.34 12.90
CA LYS A 109 -7.55 7.78 13.65
C LYS A 109 -8.17 6.62 14.45
N ALA A 110 -8.30 5.45 13.85
CA ALA A 110 -8.84 4.27 14.51
C ALA A 110 -8.00 3.86 15.73
N GLU A 111 -6.67 3.84 15.60
CA GLU A 111 -5.74 3.52 16.69
C GLU A 111 -5.84 4.53 17.84
N ARG A 112 -5.92 5.82 17.53
CA ARG A 112 -6.13 6.87 18.54
C ARG A 112 -7.45 6.68 19.28
N ASN A 113 -8.53 6.41 18.55
CA ASN A 113 -9.85 6.18 19.14
C ASN A 113 -9.86 4.95 20.04
N GLU A 114 -9.20 3.87 19.62
CA GLU A 114 -9.08 2.64 20.39
C GLU A 114 -8.30 2.88 21.69
N ALA A 115 -7.19 3.61 21.64
CA ALA A 115 -6.41 3.97 22.83
C ALA A 115 -7.27 4.74 23.85
N VAL A 116 -8.05 5.73 23.40
CA VAL A 116 -8.98 6.48 24.25
C VAL A 116 -10.08 5.58 24.82
N ALA A 117 -10.66 4.68 24.01
CA ALA A 117 -11.69 3.75 24.47
C ALA A 117 -11.15 2.79 25.55
N ARG A 118 -9.94 2.26 25.38
CA ARG A 118 -9.28 1.40 26.37
C ARG A 118 -9.06 2.13 27.69
N GLN A 119 -8.65 3.40 27.65
CA GLN A 119 -8.49 4.23 28.85
C GLN A 119 -9.83 4.42 29.58
N ARG A 120 -10.92 4.71 28.85
CA ARG A 120 -12.26 4.87 29.44
C ARG A 120 -12.74 3.60 30.15
N ILE A 121 -12.61 2.44 29.49
CA ILE A 121 -12.97 1.14 30.08
C ILE A 121 -12.15 0.86 31.35
N TRP A 122 -10.85 1.19 31.34
CA TRP A 122 -10.00 1.01 32.51
C TRP A 122 -10.48 1.86 33.70
N HIS A 123 -10.81 3.12 33.46
CA HIS A 123 -11.35 4.01 34.50
C HIS A 123 -12.72 3.57 35.04
N GLU A 124 -13.61 3.07 34.18
CA GLU A 124 -14.92 2.54 34.60
C GLU A 124 -14.80 1.27 35.44
N ARG A 125 -13.83 0.40 35.15
CA ARG A 125 -13.58 -0.84 35.92
C ARG A 125 -12.87 -0.60 37.26
N GLN A 126 -12.29 0.57 37.47
CA GLN A 126 -11.59 0.97 38.71
C GLN A 126 -12.53 1.72 39.68
N ARG A 127 -13.77 1.99 39.29
CA ARG A 127 -14.85 2.52 40.14
C ARG A 127 -15.65 1.38 40.75
#